data_AF-A0A8H6PNS6-F1
#
_entry.id   AF-A0A8H6PNS6-F1
#
_cell.length_a   1.000
_cell.length_b   1.000
_cell.length_c   1.000
_cell.angle_alpha   90.00
_cell.angle_beta   90.00
_cell.angle_gamma   90.00
#
_symmetry.space_group_name_H-M   'P 1'
#
loop_
_entity.id
_entity.type
_entity.pdbx_description
1 polymer ?
#
loop_
_entity_poly.entity_id
_entity_poly.type
_entity_poly.pdbx_seq_one_letter_code
_entity_poly.pdbx_strand_id
1 'polypeptide(L)'
;MPSDKIGKKRKRDSDRHERPSKKPAFQLQDLPPLSASVVDEHSELAPVIITTPGVSAPRNLRFAPYLKARANSSSSANRNKGIVSSELLLQSSEHPKLDFVGREAEEDADSQLKHYVAVVDPEKKTWQLVEVRKLTVRGAVRRMKPLEEDEESSEEEEVKNMRTQRTELTNTFGTKQSRKAAQSMAENAQLSNAPAGAANAAESAILSSMPADAAADVASKAAAVQAQVQANKPIPQANLDATHPADVYPIDVLVPNGLATLRQLPGVKEWADTVSAGLPVATTSRYVSRRVEAVVKSGNTTHLQLLRFILLLLEFARSLRSGRDPKSSAGPGSKRLPPREDLRRILSSASGNVPSSSSTTNHQTDSGALLPDPVIDAIRRKFAPQGSHLTKNDLTFLHTSICALSLHIPPQPAKDGGASSLGGNSPNELATDPADLRDDLRLESNTVLQYFRELGCRIDKPRESEFAKWGIKGGKAEAAARRVARLKVPVEFPKVSRGGRR
;
A
#
# COMPACT_ATOMS: atom_id res chain seq x y z
N MET A 1 -44.69 28.18 -41.57
CA MET A 1 -45.83 28.64 -40.75
C MET A 1 -46.14 27.55 -39.72
N PRO A 2 -45.54 27.56 -38.52
CA PRO A 2 -45.89 26.59 -37.48
C PRO A 2 -47.13 27.08 -36.71
N SER A 3 -48.05 26.16 -36.43
CA SER A 3 -49.32 26.40 -35.75
C SER A 3 -49.18 26.26 -34.24
N ASP A 4 -49.74 27.24 -33.53
CA ASP A 4 -49.89 27.29 -32.08
C ASP A 4 -50.80 26.16 -31.57
N LYS A 5 -50.28 25.35 -30.66
CA LYS A 5 -51.09 24.53 -29.73
C LYS A 5 -50.53 24.64 -28.33
N ILE A 6 -51.13 25.57 -27.57
CA ILE A 6 -50.98 25.76 -26.12
C ILE A 6 -51.40 24.47 -25.40
N GLY A 7 -50.41 23.78 -24.80
CA GLY A 7 -50.62 22.57 -24.00
C GLY A 7 -51.18 22.88 -22.61
N LYS A 8 -52.42 22.44 -22.36
CA LYS A 8 -53.06 22.41 -21.04
C LYS A 8 -52.22 21.58 -20.04
N LYS A 9 -51.72 22.24 -19.01
CA LYS A 9 -51.01 21.67 -17.85
C LYS A 9 -52.00 20.83 -17.02
N ARG A 10 -51.77 19.52 -16.92
CA ARG A 10 -52.56 18.58 -16.09
C ARG A 10 -52.32 18.87 -14.60
N LYS A 11 -53.41 18.96 -13.82
CA LYS A 11 -53.40 19.01 -12.35
C LYS A 11 -52.85 17.68 -11.82
N ARG A 12 -51.96 17.74 -10.84
CA ARG A 12 -51.41 16.61 -10.11
C ARG A 12 -52.36 16.30 -8.95
N ASP A 13 -52.85 15.07 -8.87
CA ASP A 13 -53.65 14.60 -7.75
C ASP A 13 -52.84 14.67 -6.46
N SER A 14 -53.33 15.47 -5.51
CA SER A 14 -52.79 15.55 -4.15
C SER A 14 -53.31 14.36 -3.35
N ASP A 15 -52.42 13.41 -3.08
CA ASP A 15 -52.65 12.27 -2.20
C ASP A 15 -52.89 12.78 -0.76
N ARG A 16 -54.15 12.67 -0.33
CA ARG A 16 -54.65 13.14 0.97
C ARG A 16 -54.34 12.09 2.02
N HIS A 17 -53.10 12.03 2.49
CA HIS A 17 -52.77 11.24 3.67
C HIS A 17 -53.22 11.96 4.94
N GLU A 18 -54.31 11.48 5.53
CA GLU A 18 -54.74 11.81 6.89
C GLU A 18 -53.61 11.54 7.88
N ARG A 19 -53.19 12.58 8.59
CA ARG A 19 -52.26 12.44 9.73
C ARG A 19 -53.02 11.75 10.88
N PRO A 20 -52.53 10.66 11.47
CA PRO A 20 -53.16 10.05 12.63
C PRO A 20 -53.03 10.98 13.85
N SER A 21 -54.12 11.64 14.20
CA SER A 21 -54.26 12.54 15.35
C SER A 21 -54.64 11.80 16.62
N LYS A 22 -53.80 10.87 17.09
CA LYS A 22 -53.96 10.28 18.43
C LYS A 22 -52.61 10.11 19.09
N LYS A 23 -52.21 11.12 19.87
CA LYS A 23 -51.25 10.92 20.96
C LYS A 23 -51.89 9.93 21.95
N PRO A 24 -51.21 8.85 22.36
CA PRO A 24 -51.74 7.99 23.40
C PRO A 24 -51.85 8.81 24.69
N ALA A 25 -53.07 8.94 25.21
CA ALA A 25 -53.31 9.50 26.52
C ALA A 25 -52.66 8.56 27.54
N PHE A 26 -51.57 8.99 28.17
CA PHE A 26 -51.15 8.38 29.42
C PHE A 26 -52.31 8.55 30.40
N GLN A 27 -52.79 7.45 30.97
CA GLN A 27 -53.85 7.42 31.97
C GLN A 27 -53.41 8.23 33.20
N LEU A 28 -53.68 9.54 33.21
CA LEU A 28 -53.86 10.26 34.46
C LEU A 28 -55.17 9.72 35.04
N GLN A 29 -55.06 9.04 36.16
CA GLN A 29 -56.17 8.52 36.95
C GLN A 29 -57.27 9.59 37.09
N ASP A 30 -58.52 9.17 36.92
CA ASP A 30 -59.75 9.95 37.12
C ASP A 30 -59.80 10.54 38.53
N LEU A 31 -59.13 11.66 38.73
CA LEU A 31 -59.26 12.48 39.92
C LEU A 31 -60.40 13.48 39.69
N PRO A 32 -61.30 13.70 40.68
CA PRO A 32 -62.39 14.69 40.59
C PRO A 32 -61.85 16.11 40.31
N PRO A 33 -62.68 17.12 39.99
CA PRO A 33 -62.19 18.50 39.89
C PRO A 33 -61.67 18.97 41.26
N LEU A 34 -60.34 18.96 41.41
CA LEU A 34 -59.62 19.31 42.62
C LEU A 34 -59.40 20.83 42.66
N SER A 35 -59.47 21.45 43.84
CA SER A 35 -59.22 22.88 43.97
C SER A 35 -57.73 23.18 43.76
N ALA A 36 -57.43 24.11 42.85
CA ALA A 36 -56.07 24.51 42.52
C ALA A 36 -55.66 25.75 43.33
N SER A 37 -54.48 25.67 43.95
CA SER A 37 -53.84 26.79 44.64
C SER A 37 -52.41 26.94 44.12
N VAL A 38 -51.99 28.17 43.85
CA VAL A 38 -50.59 28.49 43.55
C VAL A 38 -49.93 28.84 44.87
N VAL A 39 -48.84 28.15 45.19
CA VAL A 39 -48.07 28.40 46.41
C VAL A 39 -47.09 29.53 46.13
N ASP A 40 -47.31 30.68 46.76
CA ASP A 40 -46.42 31.83 46.68
C ASP A 40 -45.20 31.60 47.60
N GLU A 41 -44.22 30.86 47.08
CA GLU A 41 -42.91 30.72 47.70
C GLU A 41 -41.95 31.78 47.14
N HIS A 42 -41.12 32.37 48.00
CA HIS A 42 -40.15 33.42 47.64
C HIS A 42 -38.68 32.97 47.84
N SER A 43 -38.47 31.66 48.04
CA SER A 43 -37.14 31.08 48.27
C SER A 43 -36.27 31.12 47.01
N GLU A 44 -34.98 31.43 47.18
CA GLU A 44 -33.98 31.43 46.10
C GLU A 44 -33.59 30.01 45.64
N LEU A 45 -33.65 29.05 46.56
CA LEU A 45 -33.33 27.63 46.36
C LEU A 45 -34.49 26.83 45.77
N ALA A 46 -35.55 27.50 45.30
CA ALA A 46 -36.80 26.93 44.79
C ALA A 46 -36.60 25.61 44.03
N PRO A 47 -37.57 24.68 44.09
CA PRO A 47 -37.38 23.34 43.54
C PRO A 47 -36.91 23.37 42.08
N VAL A 48 -36.15 22.36 41.68
CA VAL A 48 -35.46 22.32 40.39
C VAL A 48 -35.89 21.11 39.58
N ILE A 49 -36.28 21.33 38.32
CA ILE A 49 -36.42 20.29 37.30
C ILE A 49 -35.13 20.26 36.48
N ILE A 50 -34.51 19.08 36.42
CA ILE A 50 -33.30 18.85 35.64
C ILE A 50 -33.65 18.10 34.36
N THR A 51 -33.26 18.64 33.21
CA THR A 51 -33.21 17.92 31.94
C THR A 51 -31.78 17.42 31.68
N THR A 52 -31.63 16.15 31.31
CA THR A 52 -30.33 15.52 31.02
C THR A 52 -30.31 14.99 29.59
N PRO A 53 -30.07 15.84 28.58
CA PRO A 53 -30.12 15.38 27.20
C PRO A 53 -28.86 14.58 26.89
N GLY A 54 -29.05 13.31 26.53
CA GLY A 54 -27.97 12.41 26.11
C GLY A 54 -27.15 11.79 27.25
N VAL A 55 -27.57 11.96 28.51
CA VAL A 55 -26.89 11.36 29.67
C VAL A 55 -27.91 10.65 30.55
N SER A 56 -27.69 9.37 30.86
CA SER A 56 -28.43 8.71 31.93
C SER A 56 -27.89 9.21 33.26
N ALA A 57 -28.65 10.06 33.96
CA ALA A 57 -28.24 10.54 35.28
C ALA A 57 -28.09 9.35 36.25
N PRO A 58 -26.92 9.13 36.86
CA PRO A 58 -26.76 8.09 37.86
C PRO A 58 -27.63 8.41 39.08
N ARG A 59 -28.37 7.42 39.59
CA ARG A 59 -29.43 7.58 40.61
C ARG A 59 -28.97 8.19 41.94
N ASN A 60 -27.66 8.26 42.19
CA ASN A 60 -27.09 8.66 43.48
C ASN A 60 -26.20 9.92 43.40
N LEU A 61 -26.32 10.72 42.35
CA LEU A 61 -25.49 11.92 42.18
C LEU A 61 -26.01 13.07 43.05
N ARG A 62 -25.15 13.64 43.90
CA ARG A 62 -25.47 14.87 44.64
C ARG A 62 -24.96 16.08 43.89
N PHE A 63 -25.82 17.09 43.75
CA PHE A 63 -25.46 18.36 43.14
C PHE A 63 -25.22 19.42 44.21
N ALA A 64 -24.08 20.10 44.13
CA ALA A 64 -23.79 21.29 44.92
C ALA A 64 -24.43 22.52 44.22
N PRO A 65 -25.34 23.24 44.89
CA PRO A 65 -25.94 24.45 44.35
C PRO A 65 -25.04 25.66 44.57
N TYR A 66 -24.87 26.46 43.52
CA TYR A 66 -24.20 27.75 43.55
C TYR A 66 -25.15 28.81 43.01
N LEU A 67 -25.27 29.92 43.74
CA LEU A 67 -26.15 31.02 43.38
C LEU A 67 -25.33 32.22 42.93
N LYS A 68 -25.79 32.87 41.86
CA LYS A 68 -25.21 34.11 41.34
C LYS A 68 -26.31 35.16 41.22
N ALA A 69 -26.10 36.35 41.77
CA ALA A 69 -27.07 37.44 41.61
C ALA A 69 -27.15 37.92 40.16
N ARG A 70 -28.36 38.10 39.63
CA ARG A 70 -28.60 38.64 38.29
C ARG A 70 -28.53 40.16 38.32
N ALA A 71 -27.76 40.75 37.39
CA ALA A 71 -27.61 42.20 37.28
C ALA A 71 -28.90 42.90 36.81
N ASN A 72 -29.74 42.22 36.02
CA ASN A 72 -31.00 42.75 35.47
C ASN A 72 -32.19 41.93 36.00
N SER A 73 -32.65 42.20 37.23
CA SER A 73 -33.89 41.59 37.74
C SER A 73 -35.11 42.38 37.29
N SER A 74 -35.97 41.80 36.45
CA SER A 74 -37.27 42.42 36.12
C SER A 74 -38.28 42.15 37.22
N SER A 75 -38.86 43.19 37.85
CA SER A 75 -39.86 42.99 38.91
C SER A 75 -41.20 42.54 38.32
N SER A 76 -41.44 41.24 38.25
CA SER A 76 -42.76 40.70 37.90
C SER A 76 -43.52 40.36 39.18
N ALA A 77 -44.71 40.93 39.36
CA ALA A 77 -45.53 40.72 40.57
C ALA A 77 -45.98 39.25 40.77
N ASN A 78 -45.97 38.43 39.71
CA ASN A 78 -46.44 37.04 39.71
C ASN A 78 -45.28 36.03 39.48
N ARG A 79 -44.06 36.35 39.92
CA ARG A 79 -42.92 35.43 39.93
C ARG A 79 -42.31 35.35 41.31
N ASN A 80 -41.77 34.19 41.65
CA ASN A 80 -40.93 34.02 42.82
C ASN A 80 -39.72 34.99 42.73
N LYS A 81 -39.63 35.91 43.71
CA LYS A 81 -38.60 36.95 43.78
C LYS A 81 -37.19 36.36 43.81
N GLY A 82 -37.00 35.21 44.48
CA GLY A 82 -35.71 34.52 44.58
C GLY A 82 -35.25 33.88 43.27
N ILE A 83 -36.18 33.38 42.45
CA ILE A 83 -35.87 32.82 41.12
C ILE A 83 -35.47 33.94 40.14
N VAL A 84 -36.06 35.12 40.26
CA VAL A 84 -35.77 36.25 39.36
C VAL A 84 -34.47 36.98 39.75
N SER A 85 -34.15 37.07 41.04
CA SER A 85 -32.97 37.77 41.54
C SER A 85 -31.67 36.99 41.37
N SER A 86 -31.74 35.66 41.30
CA SER A 86 -30.56 34.78 41.27
C SER A 86 -30.56 33.86 40.04
N GLU A 87 -29.39 33.39 39.63
CA GLU A 87 -29.17 32.29 38.70
C GLU A 87 -28.61 31.10 39.49
N LEU A 88 -29.12 29.90 39.26
CA LEU A 88 -28.66 28.68 39.92
C LEU A 88 -27.75 27.87 38.99
N LEU A 89 -26.57 27.54 39.48
CA LEU A 89 -25.63 26.61 38.88
C LEU A 89 -25.57 25.36 39.75
N LEU A 90 -25.76 24.19 39.17
CA LEU A 90 -25.58 22.91 39.84
C LEU A 90 -24.28 22.27 39.36
N GLN A 91 -23.39 21.91 40.29
CA GLN A 91 -22.15 21.20 39.95
C GLN A 91 -22.06 19.89 40.71
N SER A 92 -21.63 18.83 40.05
CA SER A 92 -21.28 17.58 40.72
C SER A 92 -20.01 16.98 40.13
N SER A 93 -19.06 16.68 41.00
CA SER A 93 -17.80 16.00 40.70
C SER A 93 -17.72 14.64 41.43
N GLU A 94 -18.85 14.08 41.85
CA GLU A 94 -18.85 12.79 42.56
C GLU A 94 -18.56 11.61 41.63
N HIS A 95 -18.82 11.75 40.33
CA HIS A 95 -18.60 10.66 39.39
C HIS A 95 -17.10 10.51 39.03
N PRO A 96 -16.52 9.28 39.04
CA PRO A 96 -15.08 9.08 38.87
C PRO A 96 -14.49 9.62 37.56
N LYS A 97 -15.28 9.62 36.48
CA LYS A 97 -14.82 9.94 35.12
C LYS A 97 -15.44 11.19 34.51
N LEU A 98 -16.52 11.69 35.12
CA LEU A 98 -17.36 12.74 34.52
C LEU A 98 -17.60 13.82 35.56
N ASP A 99 -17.55 15.07 35.12
CA ASP A 99 -18.04 16.20 35.90
C ASP A 99 -19.34 16.68 35.29
N PHE A 100 -20.33 16.92 36.14
CA PHE A 100 -21.66 17.38 35.73
C PHE A 100 -21.82 18.86 36.06
N VAL A 101 -22.29 19.62 35.09
CA VAL A 101 -22.63 21.04 35.25
C VAL A 101 -24.04 21.27 34.70
N GLY A 102 -24.92 21.74 35.58
CA GLY A 102 -26.28 22.15 35.28
C GLY A 102 -26.40 23.66 35.28
N ARG A 103 -26.86 24.23 34.16
CA ARG A 103 -27.11 25.67 34.01
C ARG A 103 -28.56 25.92 33.60
N GLU A 104 -29.06 27.09 33.95
CA GLU A 104 -30.32 27.60 33.39
C GLU A 104 -30.13 27.97 31.92
N ALA A 105 -31.21 27.92 31.13
CA ALA A 105 -31.16 28.33 29.75
C ALA A 105 -31.18 29.87 29.67
N GLU A 106 -30.13 30.49 29.14
CA GLU A 106 -30.05 31.95 28.98
C GLU A 106 -30.61 32.45 27.64
N GLU A 107 -30.50 31.66 26.56
CA GLU A 107 -30.88 32.08 25.19
C GLU A 107 -32.00 31.25 24.53
N ASP A 108 -32.52 30.22 25.20
CA ASP A 108 -33.57 29.37 24.64
C ASP A 108 -34.99 29.91 24.92
N ALA A 109 -35.98 29.42 24.15
CA ALA A 109 -37.40 29.71 24.37
C ALA A 109 -37.88 29.35 25.79
N ASP A 110 -37.22 28.39 26.44
CA ASP A 110 -37.49 28.00 27.82
C ASP A 110 -37.19 29.13 28.82
N SER A 111 -36.25 30.05 28.52
CA SER A 111 -35.93 31.19 29.39
C SER A 111 -37.11 32.17 29.57
N GLN A 112 -38.03 32.18 28.60
CA GLN A 112 -39.22 33.02 28.59
C GLN A 112 -40.44 32.33 29.24
N LEU A 113 -40.35 31.03 29.51
CA LEU A 113 -41.43 30.24 30.08
C LEU A 113 -41.31 30.12 31.60
N LYS A 114 -42.46 29.96 32.27
CA LYS A 114 -42.52 29.62 33.70
C LYS A 114 -42.78 28.13 33.84
N HIS A 115 -42.07 27.47 34.74
CA HIS A 115 -42.27 26.06 35.01
C HIS A 115 -42.91 25.88 36.39
N TYR A 116 -43.92 25.01 36.46
CA TYR A 116 -44.62 24.69 37.69
C TYR A 116 -44.63 23.17 37.89
N VAL A 117 -44.43 22.74 39.13
CA VAL A 117 -44.68 21.36 39.56
C VAL A 117 -46.00 21.34 40.32
N ALA A 118 -46.90 20.44 39.92
CA ALA A 118 -48.13 20.19 40.65
C ALA A 118 -47.88 19.10 41.70
N VAL A 119 -47.95 19.46 42.97
CA VAL A 119 -47.97 18.52 44.09
C VAL A 119 -49.43 18.18 44.38
N VAL A 120 -49.76 16.90 44.25
CA VAL A 120 -51.11 16.39 44.48
C VAL A 120 -51.15 15.74 45.85
N ASP A 121 -51.97 16.30 46.74
CA ASP A 121 -52.32 15.66 48.00
C ASP A 121 -53.64 14.89 47.79
N PRO A 122 -53.60 13.54 47.69
CA PRO A 122 -54.77 12.74 47.38
C PRO A 122 -55.80 12.73 48.52
N GLU A 123 -55.35 12.93 49.77
CA GLU A 123 -56.22 12.93 50.95
C GLU A 123 -56.97 14.26 51.08
N LYS A 124 -56.27 15.38 50.88
CA LYS A 124 -56.86 16.73 50.97
C LYS A 124 -57.60 17.17 49.72
N LYS A 125 -57.45 16.43 48.61
CA LYS A 125 -58.08 16.74 47.33
C LYS A 125 -57.71 18.16 46.81
N THR A 126 -56.46 18.56 46.95
CA THR A 126 -55.96 19.88 46.51
C THR A 126 -54.76 19.75 45.57
N TRP A 127 -54.70 20.61 44.54
CA TRP A 127 -53.52 20.78 43.69
C TRP A 127 -52.74 21.99 44.17
N GLN A 128 -51.46 21.79 44.49
CA GLN A 128 -50.54 22.88 44.82
C GLN A 128 -49.55 23.05 43.68
N LEU A 129 -49.62 24.18 42.99
CA LEU A 129 -48.67 24.55 41.94
C LEU A 129 -47.52 25.34 42.57
N VAL A 130 -46.32 24.77 42.51
CA VAL A 130 -45.08 25.41 42.99
C VAL A 130 -44.26 25.84 41.79
N GLU A 131 -43.79 27.09 41.77
CA GLU A 131 -42.88 27.60 40.72
C GLU A 131 -41.50 26.96 40.86
N VAL A 132 -40.93 26.51 39.74
CA VAL A 132 -39.74 25.66 39.70
C VAL A 132 -38.73 26.15 38.68
N ARG A 133 -37.44 26.00 39.00
CA ARG A 133 -36.33 26.33 38.11
C ARG A 133 -36.08 25.17 37.15
N LYS A 134 -35.93 25.44 35.85
CA LYS A 134 -35.55 24.42 34.86
C LYS A 134 -34.07 24.55 34.53
N LEU A 135 -33.31 23.49 34.77
CA LEU A 135 -31.88 23.43 34.52
C LEU A 135 -31.55 22.31 33.54
N THR A 136 -30.59 22.54 32.66
CA THR A 136 -30.06 21.52 31.74
C THR A 136 -28.69 21.07 32.23
N VAL A 137 -28.56 19.79 32.60
CA VAL A 137 -27.30 19.19 33.04
C VAL A 137 -26.55 18.56 31.87
N ARG A 138 -25.26 18.91 31.76
CA ARG A 138 -24.30 18.35 30.81
C ARG A 138 -23.17 17.67 31.57
N GLY A 139 -22.74 16.51 31.08
CA GLY A 139 -21.55 15.80 31.57
C GLY A 139 -20.34 16.11 30.69
N ALA A 140 -19.22 16.45 31.30
CA ALA A 140 -17.92 16.59 30.65
C ALA A 140 -16.96 15.52 31.16
N VAL A 141 -16.09 15.01 30.28
CA VAL A 141 -15.07 14.00 30.66
C VAL A 141 -13.94 14.71 31.41
N ARG A 142 -13.51 14.13 32.54
CA ARG A 142 -12.30 14.59 33.23
C ARG A 142 -11.09 14.41 32.32
N ARG A 143 -10.52 15.51 31.83
CA ARG A 143 -9.20 15.48 31.19
C ARG A 143 -8.16 15.23 32.28
N MET A 144 -7.34 14.21 32.11
CA MET A 144 -6.06 14.16 32.84
C MET A 144 -5.24 15.36 32.34
N LYS A 145 -5.07 16.37 33.19
CA LYS A 145 -4.13 17.46 32.92
C LYS A 145 -2.71 16.88 33.03
N PRO A 146 -1.84 17.00 32.01
CA PRO A 146 -0.42 17.07 32.28
C PRO A 146 -0.21 18.34 33.11
N LEU A 147 0.36 18.18 34.30
CA LEU A 147 0.92 19.28 35.06
C LEU A 147 2.29 19.61 34.46
N GLU A 148 2.63 20.90 34.50
CA GLU A 148 3.95 21.49 34.23
C GLU A 148 4.24 21.81 32.76
N GLU A 149 4.18 23.12 32.44
CA GLU A 149 5.06 23.88 31.54
C GLU A 149 4.35 25.21 31.19
N ASP A 150 4.39 26.21 32.08
CA ASP A 150 3.73 27.50 31.81
C ASP A 150 4.48 28.74 32.36
N GLU A 151 5.77 28.65 32.72
CA GLU A 151 6.47 29.82 33.30
C GLU A 151 7.79 30.28 32.64
N GLU A 152 8.31 29.65 31.59
CA GLU A 152 9.55 30.14 30.95
C GLU A 152 9.57 30.00 29.41
N SER A 153 8.91 30.89 28.65
CA SER A 153 9.28 31.12 27.22
C SER A 153 8.52 32.27 26.52
N SER A 154 8.62 33.52 26.97
CA SER A 154 7.90 34.60 26.27
C SER A 154 8.54 35.06 24.94
N GLU A 155 9.83 34.80 24.69
CA GLU A 155 10.53 35.34 23.50
C GLU A 155 10.73 34.31 22.36
N GLU A 156 10.86 33.01 22.66
CA GLU A 156 10.96 31.97 21.63
C GLU A 156 9.61 31.52 21.05
N GLU A 157 8.53 31.72 21.81
CA GLU A 157 7.15 31.40 21.42
C GLU A 157 6.67 32.31 20.27
N GLU A 158 7.03 33.59 20.24
CA GLU A 158 6.55 34.53 19.22
C GLU A 158 7.08 34.21 17.81
N VAL A 159 8.35 33.80 17.71
CA VAL A 159 8.98 33.44 16.42
C VAL A 159 8.47 32.10 15.89
N LYS A 160 8.21 31.14 16.80
CA LYS A 160 7.54 29.88 16.47
C LYS A 160 6.09 30.13 16.04
N ASN A 161 5.36 31.01 16.73
CA ASN A 161 3.97 31.34 16.44
C ASN A 161 3.79 32.03 15.08
N MET A 162 4.68 32.95 14.69
CA MET A 162 4.60 33.56 13.36
C MET A 162 4.89 32.57 12.22
N ARG A 163 5.80 31.61 12.44
CA ARG A 163 6.10 30.56 11.45
C ARG A 163 4.97 29.54 11.35
N THR A 164 4.37 29.15 12.48
CA THR A 164 3.23 28.22 12.50
C THR A 164 2.01 28.86 11.86
N GLN A 165 1.68 30.11 12.19
CA GLN A 165 0.57 30.85 11.55
C GLN A 165 0.77 30.99 10.03
N ARG A 166 1.98 31.31 9.56
CA ARG A 166 2.28 31.34 8.10
C ARG A 166 2.14 29.98 7.44
N THR A 167 2.52 28.91 8.14
CA THR A 167 2.38 27.53 7.64
C THR A 167 0.91 27.12 7.57
N GLU A 168 0.11 27.49 8.57
CA GLU A 168 -1.33 27.23 8.63
C GLU A 168 -2.10 28.01 7.57
N LEU A 169 -1.79 29.29 7.36
CA LEU A 169 -2.34 30.09 6.25
C LEU A 169 -1.97 29.50 4.88
N THR A 170 -0.74 28.99 4.73
CA THR A 170 -0.31 28.32 3.49
C THR A 170 -1.02 26.98 3.27
N ASN A 171 -1.33 26.24 4.35
CA ASN A 171 -2.08 24.99 4.29
C ASN A 171 -3.57 25.18 3.99
N THR A 172 -4.16 26.28 4.46
CA THR A 172 -5.58 26.59 4.31
C THR A 172 -5.89 27.29 2.99
N PHE A 173 -5.07 28.27 2.58
CA PHE A 173 -5.34 29.12 1.40
C PHE A 173 -4.32 28.96 0.26
N GLY A 174 -3.27 28.16 0.43
CA GLY A 174 -2.23 27.98 -0.57
C GLY A 174 -2.59 27.06 -1.74
N THR A 175 -1.88 27.24 -2.85
CA THR A 175 -1.97 26.35 -4.02
C THR A 175 -1.47 24.94 -3.69
N LYS A 176 -1.83 23.94 -4.50
CA LYS A 176 -1.39 22.55 -4.28
C LYS A 176 0.14 22.41 -4.21
N GLN A 177 0.87 23.27 -4.93
CA GLN A 177 2.32 23.31 -4.91
C GLN A 177 2.88 23.91 -3.62
N SER A 178 2.32 25.02 -3.12
CA SER A 178 2.79 25.65 -1.88
C SER A 178 2.47 24.81 -0.65
N ARG A 179 1.31 24.12 -0.63
CA ARG A 179 0.96 23.16 0.42
C ARG A 179 1.94 22.00 0.49
N LYS A 180 2.29 21.43 -0.66
CA LYS A 180 3.29 20.36 -0.73
C LYS A 180 4.68 20.84 -0.27
N ALA A 181 5.07 22.07 -0.62
CA ALA A 181 6.34 22.65 -0.17
C ALA A 181 6.36 22.86 1.35
N ALA A 182 5.29 23.41 1.94
CA ALA A 182 5.16 23.58 3.39
C ALA A 182 5.19 22.24 4.14
N GLN A 183 4.49 21.23 3.62
CA GLN A 183 4.53 19.87 4.16
C GLN A 183 5.93 19.26 4.08
N SER A 184 6.61 19.37 2.93
CA SER A 184 7.97 18.85 2.78
C SER A 184 8.99 19.55 3.69
N MET A 185 8.82 20.86 3.94
CA MET A 185 9.65 21.58 4.89
C MET A 185 9.41 21.14 6.33
N ALA A 186 8.16 20.81 6.69
CA ALA A 186 7.83 20.25 8.00
C ALA A 186 8.40 18.82 8.17
N GLU A 187 8.25 17.96 7.17
CA GLU A 187 8.83 16.61 7.14
C GLU A 187 10.37 16.65 7.25
N ASN A 188 11.02 17.52 6.48
CA ASN A 188 12.47 17.69 6.55
C ASN A 188 12.92 18.27 7.89
N ALA A 189 12.16 19.18 8.52
CA ALA A 189 12.51 19.69 9.86
C ALA A 189 12.43 18.60 10.93
N GLN A 190 11.45 17.70 10.85
CA GLN A 190 11.36 16.52 11.74
C GLN A 190 12.52 15.55 11.52
N LEU A 191 13.00 15.41 10.28
CA LEU A 191 14.13 14.55 9.93
C LEU A 191 15.51 15.19 10.17
N SER A 192 15.60 16.53 10.18
CA SER A 192 16.88 17.28 10.23
C SER A 192 17.28 17.77 11.62
N ASN A 193 16.51 17.44 12.67
CA ASN A 193 16.93 17.71 14.06
C ASN A 193 18.02 16.74 14.56
N ALA A 194 18.58 15.90 13.69
CA ALA A 194 19.80 15.16 13.95
C ALA A 194 21.01 15.94 13.39
N PRO A 195 21.77 16.69 14.22
CA PRO A 195 23.14 16.99 13.86
C PRO A 195 23.90 15.67 13.73
N ALA A 196 24.79 15.59 12.75
CA ALA A 196 25.61 14.41 12.52
C ALA A 196 26.42 14.08 13.80
N GLY A 197 26.04 13.00 14.51
CA GLY A 197 26.90 12.32 15.48
C GLY A 197 26.43 12.23 16.93
N ALA A 198 25.32 12.84 17.36
CA ALA A 198 24.83 12.66 18.72
C ALA A 198 23.29 12.63 18.78
N ALA A 199 22.72 11.51 19.24
CA ALA A 199 21.32 11.42 19.61
C ALA A 199 21.08 12.34 20.83
N ASN A 200 20.01 13.13 20.80
CA ASN A 200 19.63 13.96 21.94
C ASN A 200 19.33 13.04 23.14
N ALA A 201 19.72 13.45 24.35
CA ALA A 201 19.55 12.65 25.58
C ALA A 201 18.08 12.22 25.82
N ALA A 202 17.11 12.98 25.32
CA ALA A 202 15.70 12.63 25.33
C ALA A 202 15.37 11.47 24.37
N GLU A 203 15.97 11.42 23.18
CA GLU A 203 15.77 10.32 22.22
C GLU A 203 16.43 9.02 22.70
N SER A 204 17.61 9.09 23.32
CA SER A 204 18.25 7.92 23.92
C SER A 204 17.47 7.42 25.14
N ALA A 205 16.88 8.30 25.94
CA ALA A 205 16.00 7.93 27.05
C ALA A 205 14.70 7.26 26.57
N ILE A 206 14.09 7.75 25.48
CA ILE A 206 12.91 7.13 24.86
C ILE A 206 13.26 5.76 24.25
N LEU A 207 14.42 5.64 23.60
CA LEU A 207 14.90 4.36 23.06
C LEU A 207 15.25 3.35 24.16
N SER A 208 15.75 3.82 25.30
CA SER A 208 16.07 2.98 26.46
C SER A 208 14.86 2.55 27.29
N SER A 209 13.74 3.29 27.20
CA SER A 209 12.47 2.93 27.85
C SER A 209 11.59 2.02 26.99
N MET A 210 11.98 1.74 25.74
CA MET A 210 11.35 0.69 24.94
C MET A 210 11.79 -0.70 25.46
N PRO A 211 10.84 -1.62 25.75
CA PRO A 211 11.17 -2.93 26.27
C PRO A 211 12.04 -3.72 25.26
N ALA A 212 13.17 -4.26 25.73
CA ALA A 212 14.14 -4.98 24.90
C ALA A 212 13.53 -6.21 24.19
N ASP A 213 12.52 -6.84 24.79
CA ASP A 213 11.77 -7.95 24.18
C ASP A 213 11.00 -7.53 22.92
N ALA A 214 10.58 -6.26 22.82
CA ALA A 214 9.96 -5.73 21.61
C ALA A 214 10.97 -5.58 20.46
N ALA A 215 12.26 -5.38 20.74
CA ALA A 215 13.28 -5.22 19.69
C ALA A 215 13.62 -6.54 18.98
N ALA A 216 13.72 -7.65 19.72
CA ALA A 216 13.91 -8.99 19.16
C ALA A 216 12.68 -9.46 18.36
N ASP A 217 11.48 -9.17 18.87
CA ASP A 217 10.22 -9.46 18.22
C ASP A 217 10.00 -8.60 16.95
N VAL A 218 10.50 -7.35 16.94
CA VAL A 218 10.48 -6.50 15.74
C VAL A 218 11.48 -6.98 14.68
N ALA A 219 12.66 -7.49 15.06
CA ALA A 219 13.64 -8.03 14.10
C ALA A 219 13.13 -9.31 13.43
N SER A 220 12.54 -10.23 14.20
CA SER A 220 11.93 -11.46 13.66
C SER A 220 10.69 -11.15 12.81
N LYS A 221 9.82 -10.24 13.25
CA LYS A 221 8.68 -9.74 12.45
C LYS A 221 9.15 -9.02 11.18
N ALA A 222 10.22 -8.24 11.24
CA ALA A 222 10.76 -7.55 10.06
C ALA A 222 11.32 -8.55 9.04
N ALA A 223 12.03 -9.60 9.48
CA ALA A 223 12.50 -10.67 8.60
C ALA A 223 11.33 -11.45 7.98
N ALA A 224 10.30 -11.78 8.77
CA ALA A 224 9.09 -12.45 8.29
C ALA A 224 8.31 -11.60 7.27
N VAL A 225 8.13 -10.30 7.55
CA VAL A 225 7.50 -9.36 6.61
C VAL A 225 8.33 -9.21 5.34
N GLN A 226 9.66 -9.15 5.44
CA GLN A 226 10.52 -9.12 4.25
C GLN A 226 10.41 -10.40 3.43
N ALA A 227 10.37 -11.57 4.07
CA ALA A 227 10.19 -12.85 3.39
C ALA A 227 8.82 -12.92 2.70
N GLN A 228 7.74 -12.46 3.34
CA GLN A 228 6.41 -12.38 2.73
C GLN A 228 6.39 -11.40 1.54
N VAL A 229 7.02 -10.23 1.69
CA VAL A 229 7.11 -9.25 0.59
C VAL A 229 7.92 -9.83 -0.57
N GLN A 230 9.01 -10.55 -0.32
CA GLN A 230 9.79 -11.23 -1.36
C GLN A 230 9.00 -12.37 -2.02
N ALA A 231 8.26 -13.17 -1.26
CA ALA A 231 7.42 -14.23 -1.80
C ALA A 231 6.31 -13.69 -2.73
N ASN A 232 5.83 -12.47 -2.46
CA ASN A 232 4.87 -11.78 -3.32
C ASN A 232 5.50 -11.08 -4.54
N LYS A 233 6.84 -10.99 -4.61
CA LYS A 233 7.50 -10.43 -5.79
C LYS A 233 7.41 -11.42 -6.95
N PRO A 234 7.20 -10.94 -8.19
CA PRO A 234 7.17 -11.78 -9.38
C PRO A 234 8.60 -12.16 -9.81
N ILE A 235 9.33 -12.87 -8.96
CA ILE A 235 10.68 -13.39 -9.20
C ILE A 235 10.70 -14.90 -8.94
N PRO A 236 11.62 -15.66 -9.57
CA PRO A 236 11.88 -17.03 -9.18
C PRO A 236 12.17 -17.14 -7.68
N GLN A 237 11.60 -18.15 -7.03
CA GLN A 237 11.85 -18.41 -5.62
C GLN A 237 13.31 -18.86 -5.44
N ALA A 238 14.04 -18.16 -4.59
CA ALA A 238 15.43 -18.48 -4.27
C ALA A 238 15.49 -19.52 -3.15
N ASN A 239 16.42 -20.46 -3.27
CA ASN A 239 16.80 -21.34 -2.18
C ASN A 239 17.80 -20.61 -1.26
N LEU A 240 17.36 -20.25 -0.04
CA LEU A 240 18.18 -19.52 0.93
C LEU A 240 19.20 -20.42 1.64
N ASP A 241 18.95 -21.73 1.65
CA ASP A 241 19.80 -22.74 2.28
C ASP A 241 20.89 -23.26 1.32
N ALA A 242 20.98 -22.67 0.12
CA ALA A 242 21.95 -23.05 -0.90
C ALA A 242 23.38 -22.78 -0.43
N THR A 243 24.23 -23.81 -0.42
CA THR A 243 25.66 -23.69 -0.13
C THR A 243 26.47 -23.20 -1.33
N HIS A 244 26.01 -23.53 -2.55
CA HIS A 244 26.66 -23.14 -3.80
C HIS A 244 25.78 -22.14 -4.58
N PRO A 245 26.34 -21.09 -5.21
CA PRO A 245 25.58 -20.11 -5.97
C PRO A 245 24.68 -20.68 -7.09
N ALA A 246 25.05 -21.82 -7.67
CA ALA A 246 24.22 -22.54 -8.65
C ALA A 246 22.93 -23.11 -8.07
N ASP A 247 22.92 -23.44 -6.77
CA ASP A 247 21.79 -24.06 -6.10
C ASP A 247 20.77 -23.03 -5.58
N VAL A 248 21.12 -21.73 -5.62
CA VAL A 248 20.21 -20.63 -5.27
C VAL A 248 19.00 -20.62 -6.21
N TYR A 249 19.24 -20.80 -7.51
CA TYR A 249 18.21 -20.89 -8.53
C TYR A 249 18.43 -22.14 -9.38
N PRO A 250 18.06 -23.33 -8.88
CA PRO A 250 18.35 -24.58 -9.55
C PRO A 250 17.61 -24.66 -10.90
N ILE A 251 18.23 -25.35 -11.86
CA ILE A 251 17.71 -25.48 -13.23
C ILE A 251 16.30 -26.10 -13.24
N ASP A 252 16.03 -27.04 -12.33
CA ASP A 252 14.73 -27.71 -12.22
C ASP A 252 13.60 -26.77 -11.79
N VAL A 253 13.92 -25.71 -11.04
CA VAL A 253 12.97 -24.68 -10.64
C VAL A 253 12.82 -23.61 -11.73
N LEU A 254 13.87 -23.30 -12.50
CA LEU A 254 13.83 -22.29 -13.55
C LEU A 254 13.21 -22.80 -14.87
N VAL A 255 13.42 -24.05 -15.24
CA VAL A 255 12.86 -24.67 -16.45
C VAL A 255 11.62 -25.48 -16.10
N PRO A 256 10.47 -25.31 -16.78
CA PRO A 256 9.33 -26.20 -16.61
C PRO A 256 9.76 -27.67 -16.81
N ASN A 257 9.37 -28.59 -15.91
CA ASN A 257 9.78 -30.01 -15.96
C ASN A 257 11.32 -30.25 -15.97
N GLY A 258 12.10 -29.24 -15.57
CA GLY A 258 13.55 -29.31 -15.42
C GLY A 258 14.30 -29.81 -16.67
N LEU A 259 15.27 -30.70 -16.44
CA LEU A 259 16.13 -31.25 -17.49
C LEU A 259 15.38 -32.01 -18.58
N ALA A 260 14.18 -32.55 -18.30
CA ALA A 260 13.40 -33.28 -19.30
C ALA A 260 12.99 -32.38 -20.47
N THR A 261 12.56 -31.14 -20.17
CA THR A 261 12.22 -30.15 -21.21
C THR A 261 13.45 -29.69 -21.98
N LEU A 262 14.60 -29.54 -21.32
CA LEU A 262 15.86 -29.19 -22.00
C LEU A 262 16.31 -30.24 -23.03
N ARG A 263 16.15 -31.52 -22.72
CA ARG A 263 16.50 -32.62 -23.64
C ARG A 263 15.58 -32.73 -24.84
N GLN A 264 14.35 -32.22 -24.74
CA GLN A 264 13.36 -32.22 -25.82
C GLN A 264 13.55 -31.06 -26.82
N LEU A 265 14.48 -30.14 -26.56
CA LEU A 265 14.69 -28.98 -27.42
C LEU A 265 15.35 -29.37 -28.75
N PRO A 266 14.76 -29.04 -29.91
CA PRO A 266 15.37 -29.27 -31.21
C PRO A 266 16.51 -28.28 -31.51
N GLY A 267 17.40 -28.65 -32.43
CA GLY A 267 18.49 -27.82 -32.96
C GLY A 267 19.75 -27.67 -32.08
N VAL A 268 19.81 -28.35 -30.93
CA VAL A 268 21.02 -28.38 -30.09
C VAL A 268 22.20 -29.05 -30.81
N LYS A 269 21.93 -30.14 -31.55
CA LYS A 269 22.95 -30.85 -32.35
C LYS A 269 23.40 -30.01 -33.54
N GLU A 270 22.47 -29.35 -34.24
CA GLU A 270 22.79 -28.47 -35.36
C GLU A 270 23.72 -27.33 -34.94
N TRP A 271 23.54 -26.75 -33.75
CA TRP A 271 24.48 -25.76 -33.20
C TRP A 271 25.86 -26.35 -32.90
N ALA A 272 25.92 -27.59 -32.41
CA ALA A 272 27.18 -28.28 -32.19
C ALA A 272 27.91 -28.58 -33.52
N ASP A 273 27.17 -29.04 -34.53
CA ASP A 273 27.67 -29.41 -35.85
C ASP A 273 28.11 -28.20 -36.68
N THR A 274 27.35 -27.10 -36.63
CA THR A 274 27.70 -25.84 -37.32
C THR A 274 28.97 -25.21 -36.75
N VAL A 275 29.11 -25.19 -35.42
CA VAL A 275 30.34 -24.70 -34.78
C VAL A 275 31.51 -25.65 -35.04
N SER A 276 31.30 -26.97 -35.05
CA SER A 276 32.38 -27.93 -35.38
C SER A 276 32.82 -27.83 -36.85
N ALA A 277 31.89 -27.47 -37.75
CA ALA A 277 32.18 -27.11 -39.14
C ALA A 277 32.88 -25.75 -39.30
N GLY A 278 33.11 -25.00 -38.21
CA GLY A 278 33.78 -23.70 -38.24
C GLY A 278 32.90 -22.54 -38.73
N LEU A 279 31.58 -22.75 -38.84
CA LEU A 279 30.63 -21.71 -39.26
C LEU A 279 30.07 -20.96 -38.05
N PRO A 280 29.89 -19.63 -38.14
CA PRO A 280 29.28 -18.86 -37.07
C PRO A 280 27.78 -19.13 -36.97
N VAL A 281 27.28 -19.38 -35.76
CA VAL A 281 25.84 -19.53 -35.49
C VAL A 281 25.21 -18.16 -35.32
N ALA A 282 24.56 -17.66 -36.37
CA ALA A 282 23.80 -16.42 -36.31
C ALA A 282 22.42 -16.66 -35.67
N THR A 283 22.11 -15.95 -34.59
CA THR A 283 20.78 -15.97 -33.97
C THR A 283 20.23 -14.55 -33.82
N THR A 284 18.93 -14.44 -33.55
CA THR A 284 18.27 -13.15 -33.30
C THR A 284 18.70 -12.49 -31.98
N SER A 285 19.32 -13.25 -31.08
CA SER A 285 19.79 -12.78 -29.77
C SER A 285 21.29 -12.47 -29.80
N ARG A 286 21.66 -11.29 -29.31
CA ARG A 286 23.07 -10.92 -29.10
C ARG A 286 23.70 -11.76 -28.00
N TYR A 287 22.97 -12.00 -26.91
CA TYR A 287 23.44 -12.80 -25.78
C TYR A 287 23.85 -14.20 -26.21
N VAL A 288 22.99 -14.86 -27.01
CA VAL A 288 23.18 -16.22 -27.51
C VAL A 288 24.29 -16.25 -28.55
N SER A 289 24.23 -15.42 -29.59
CA SER A 289 25.23 -15.43 -30.67
C SER A 289 26.68 -15.26 -30.17
N ARG A 290 26.89 -14.45 -29.11
CA ARG A 290 28.21 -14.24 -28.50
C ARG A 290 28.73 -15.43 -27.69
N ARG A 291 27.86 -16.36 -27.27
CA ARG A 291 28.19 -17.44 -26.33
C ARG A 291 28.10 -18.84 -26.93
N VAL A 292 27.34 -19.07 -28.01
CA VAL A 292 27.16 -20.40 -28.61
C VAL A 292 28.50 -21.07 -28.91
N GLU A 293 29.41 -20.36 -29.60
CA GLU A 293 30.69 -20.91 -30.01
C GLU A 293 31.54 -21.37 -28.82
N ALA A 294 31.65 -20.54 -27.79
CA ALA A 294 32.42 -20.87 -26.59
C ALA A 294 31.80 -22.04 -25.81
N VAL A 295 30.47 -22.08 -25.70
CA VAL A 295 29.73 -23.17 -25.04
C VAL A 295 29.92 -24.49 -25.78
N VAL A 296 29.82 -24.51 -27.11
CA VAL A 296 30.06 -25.74 -27.88
C VAL A 296 31.51 -26.22 -27.69
N LYS A 297 32.49 -25.32 -27.77
CA LYS A 297 33.92 -25.65 -27.56
C LYS A 297 34.20 -26.19 -26.15
N SER A 298 33.41 -25.78 -25.15
CA SER A 298 33.53 -26.31 -23.79
C SER A 298 33.03 -27.75 -23.63
N GLY A 299 32.26 -28.28 -24.58
CA GLY A 299 31.69 -29.63 -24.51
C GLY A 299 30.53 -29.78 -23.52
N ASN A 300 30.13 -28.71 -22.82
CA ASN A 300 29.04 -28.76 -21.85
C ASN A 300 27.67 -28.70 -22.55
N THR A 301 27.03 -29.86 -22.66
CA THR A 301 25.72 -30.02 -23.33
C THR A 301 24.58 -29.36 -22.56
N THR A 302 24.62 -29.30 -21.23
CA THR A 302 23.56 -28.68 -20.43
C THR A 302 23.57 -27.17 -20.61
N HIS A 303 24.75 -26.54 -20.66
CA HIS A 303 24.88 -25.12 -20.97
C HIS A 303 24.39 -24.79 -22.39
N LEU A 304 24.63 -25.69 -23.36
CA LEU A 304 24.12 -25.52 -24.73
C LEU A 304 22.59 -25.61 -24.79
N GLN A 305 22.01 -26.58 -24.07
CA GLN A 305 20.55 -26.71 -23.93
C GLN A 305 19.93 -25.51 -23.22
N LEU A 306 20.57 -25.00 -22.16
CA LEU A 306 20.13 -23.79 -21.45
C LEU A 306 20.19 -22.57 -22.36
N LEU A 307 21.26 -22.40 -23.13
CA LEU A 307 21.40 -21.29 -24.08
C LEU A 307 20.29 -21.33 -25.13
N ARG A 308 19.96 -22.54 -25.60
CA ARG A 308 18.85 -22.78 -26.51
C ARG A 308 17.50 -22.45 -25.88
N PHE A 309 17.29 -22.83 -24.62
CA PHE A 309 16.08 -22.49 -23.88
C PHE A 309 15.94 -20.97 -23.63
N ILE A 310 17.05 -20.27 -23.36
CA ILE A 310 17.06 -18.81 -23.25
C ILE A 310 16.63 -18.17 -24.57
N LEU A 311 17.15 -18.63 -25.71
CA LEU A 311 16.71 -18.13 -27.03
C LEU A 311 15.19 -18.30 -27.20
N LEU A 312 14.66 -19.47 -26.82
CA LEU A 312 13.23 -19.77 -26.89
C LEU A 312 12.40 -18.80 -26.02
N LEU A 313 12.84 -18.50 -24.80
CA LEU A 313 12.16 -17.54 -23.91
C LEU A 313 12.26 -16.10 -24.41
N LEU A 314 13.38 -15.71 -25.03
CA LEU A 314 13.53 -14.39 -25.65
C LEU A 314 12.55 -14.22 -26.82
N GLU A 315 12.40 -15.24 -27.65
CA GLU A 315 11.44 -15.23 -28.76
C GLU A 315 10.00 -15.27 -28.27
N PHE A 316 9.74 -16.05 -27.22
CA PHE A 316 8.47 -16.01 -26.52
C PHE A 316 8.16 -14.57 -26.06
N ALA A 317 9.08 -13.90 -25.39
CA ALA A 317 8.91 -12.51 -24.94
C ALA A 317 8.68 -11.51 -26.08
N ARG A 318 9.31 -11.72 -27.26
CA ARG A 318 9.12 -10.90 -28.46
C ARG A 318 7.80 -11.18 -29.20
N SER A 319 7.29 -12.41 -29.14
CA SER A 319 6.03 -12.79 -29.76
C SER A 319 4.80 -12.14 -29.09
N LEU A 320 4.96 -11.68 -27.85
CA LEU A 320 3.91 -11.04 -27.06
C LEU A 320 3.55 -9.67 -27.64
N ARG A 321 2.30 -9.54 -28.10
CA ARG A 321 1.80 -8.29 -28.68
C ARG A 321 1.36 -7.33 -27.59
N SER A 322 1.76 -6.06 -27.69
CA SER A 322 1.28 -5.00 -26.78
C SER A 322 -0.23 -4.91 -26.91
N GLY A 323 -0.97 -5.08 -25.80
CA GLY A 323 -2.42 -4.98 -25.78
C GLY A 323 -2.89 -3.53 -25.91
N ARG A 324 -2.65 -2.90 -27.06
CA ARG A 324 -3.24 -1.60 -27.42
C ARG A 324 -4.54 -1.82 -28.20
N ASP A 325 -5.36 -2.74 -27.70
CA ASP A 325 -6.69 -2.96 -28.24
C ASP A 325 -7.66 -2.26 -27.27
N PRO A 326 -8.35 -1.18 -27.67
CA PRO A 326 -9.19 -0.38 -26.77
C PRO A 326 -10.38 -1.16 -26.17
N LYS A 327 -10.62 -2.40 -26.63
CA LYS A 327 -11.66 -3.32 -26.15
C LYS A 327 -11.15 -4.41 -25.19
N SER A 328 -9.84 -4.45 -24.90
CA SER A 328 -9.24 -5.46 -24.03
C SER A 328 -9.31 -5.00 -22.57
N SER A 329 -9.96 -5.77 -21.70
CA SER A 329 -10.05 -5.57 -20.24
C SER A 329 -8.71 -5.69 -19.49
N ALA A 330 -7.62 -5.97 -20.21
CA ALA A 330 -6.32 -6.16 -19.61
C ALA A 330 -5.67 -4.80 -19.24
N GLY A 331 -5.26 -4.66 -17.98
CA GLY A 331 -4.76 -3.40 -17.43
C GLY A 331 -3.51 -2.84 -18.13
N PRO A 332 -3.11 -1.59 -17.83
CA PRO A 332 -1.95 -0.93 -18.44
C PRO A 332 -0.68 -1.78 -18.36
N GLY A 333 -0.01 -1.98 -19.50
CA GLY A 333 1.23 -2.77 -19.60
C GLY A 333 1.04 -4.28 -19.75
N SER A 334 -0.19 -4.76 -19.91
CA SER A 334 -0.46 -6.15 -20.27
C SER A 334 -0.09 -6.45 -21.72
N LYS A 335 0.38 -7.68 -21.97
CA LYS A 335 0.65 -8.18 -23.32
C LYS A 335 -0.25 -9.36 -23.63
N ARG A 336 -0.66 -9.49 -24.90
CA ARG A 336 -1.52 -10.58 -25.37
C ARG A 336 -0.67 -11.72 -25.92
N LEU A 337 -1.01 -12.94 -25.54
CA LEU A 337 -0.39 -14.14 -26.08
C LEU A 337 -0.98 -14.44 -27.47
N PRO A 338 -0.14 -14.74 -28.49
CA PRO A 338 -0.62 -15.28 -29.76
C PRO A 338 -1.37 -16.61 -29.58
N PRO A 339 -2.26 -16.99 -30.51
CA PRO A 339 -2.88 -18.30 -30.47
C PRO A 339 -1.81 -19.41 -30.59
N ARG A 340 -2.15 -20.61 -30.10
CA ARG A 340 -1.22 -21.74 -29.97
C ARG A 340 -0.45 -22.05 -31.26
N GLU A 341 -1.15 -22.09 -32.40
CA GLU A 341 -0.54 -22.42 -33.69
C GLU A 341 0.45 -21.36 -34.17
N ASP A 342 0.12 -20.08 -34.01
CA ASP A 342 1.02 -18.98 -34.34
C ASP A 342 2.25 -19.00 -33.44
N LEU A 343 2.06 -19.27 -32.15
CA LEU A 343 3.15 -19.40 -31.19
C LEU A 343 4.07 -20.56 -31.58
N ARG A 344 3.52 -21.73 -31.94
CA ARG A 344 4.32 -22.87 -32.44
C ARG A 344 5.15 -22.47 -33.66
N ARG A 345 4.54 -21.77 -34.63
CA ARG A 345 5.24 -21.30 -35.83
C ARG A 345 6.36 -20.32 -35.50
N ILE A 346 6.10 -19.31 -34.67
CA ILE A 346 7.06 -18.27 -34.28
C ILE A 346 8.23 -18.85 -33.49
N LEU A 347 7.95 -19.73 -32.53
CA LEU A 347 9.01 -20.33 -31.72
C LEU A 347 9.82 -21.35 -32.53
N SER A 348 9.21 -22.05 -33.48
CA SER A 348 9.91 -23.04 -34.32
C SER A 348 10.78 -22.36 -35.39
N SER A 349 10.41 -21.17 -35.90
CA SER A 349 11.27 -20.44 -36.85
C SER A 349 12.57 -19.94 -36.20
N ALA A 350 12.52 -19.60 -34.90
CA ALA A 350 13.70 -19.29 -34.12
C ALA A 350 14.59 -20.51 -33.81
N SER A 351 14.09 -21.72 -34.09
CA SER A 351 14.86 -22.96 -33.98
C SER A 351 15.97 -23.06 -35.04
N GLY A 352 16.07 -22.11 -35.99
CA GLY A 352 17.14 -22.09 -36.99
C GLY A 352 16.75 -22.69 -38.34
N ASN A 353 15.52 -23.18 -38.50
CA ASN A 353 15.00 -23.60 -39.78
C ASN A 353 13.98 -22.57 -40.28
N VAL A 354 14.31 -21.91 -41.39
CA VAL A 354 13.38 -21.07 -42.16
C VAL A 354 12.44 -22.00 -42.90
N PRO A 355 11.12 -22.06 -42.58
CA PRO A 355 10.18 -22.71 -43.48
C PRO A 355 10.04 -21.80 -44.70
N SER A 356 10.51 -22.26 -45.85
CA SER A 356 10.24 -21.62 -47.15
C SER A 356 8.73 -21.46 -47.32
N SER A 357 8.28 -20.25 -47.60
CA SER A 357 6.89 -19.82 -47.62
C SER A 357 6.08 -20.32 -48.84
N SER A 358 6.24 -21.58 -49.24
CA SER A 358 5.56 -22.12 -50.43
C SER A 358 5.38 -23.63 -50.37
N SER A 359 4.40 -24.12 -49.63
CA SER A 359 3.75 -25.40 -49.92
C SER A 359 2.40 -25.52 -49.22
N THR A 360 1.37 -25.07 -49.92
CA THR A 360 -0.03 -25.38 -49.63
C THR A 360 -0.30 -26.82 -50.08
N THR A 361 0.06 -27.82 -49.29
CA THR A 361 -0.38 -29.21 -49.51
C THR A 361 -0.45 -29.99 -48.20
N ASN A 362 -1.60 -30.59 -47.94
CA ASN A 362 -1.81 -31.65 -46.95
C ASN A 362 -0.78 -32.78 -47.14
N HIS A 363 -0.01 -33.12 -46.11
CA HIS A 363 0.09 -34.48 -45.55
C HIS A 363 1.13 -34.53 -44.41
N GLN A 364 0.87 -35.43 -43.47
CA GLN A 364 1.82 -36.01 -42.53
C GLN A 364 3.21 -36.21 -43.16
N THR A 365 4.24 -35.68 -42.50
CA THR A 365 5.65 -36.14 -42.38
C THR A 365 6.60 -34.95 -42.44
N ASP A 366 6.82 -34.29 -41.30
CA ASP A 366 8.07 -33.58 -40.97
C ASP A 366 8.08 -33.27 -39.46
N SER A 367 7.96 -34.33 -38.67
CA SER A 367 7.81 -34.30 -37.22
C SER A 367 9.10 -33.98 -36.47
N GLY A 368 10.23 -33.83 -37.17
CA GLY A 368 11.56 -33.67 -36.56
C GLY A 368 11.99 -32.21 -36.33
N ALA A 369 11.36 -31.23 -36.98
CA ALA A 369 11.84 -29.84 -37.02
C ALA A 369 10.98 -28.84 -36.20
N LEU A 370 9.80 -29.25 -35.74
CA LEU A 370 8.89 -28.40 -34.98
C LEU A 370 9.10 -28.57 -33.48
N LEU A 371 8.96 -27.48 -32.72
CA LEU A 371 8.98 -27.56 -31.26
C LEU A 371 7.89 -28.51 -30.76
N PRO A 372 8.21 -29.47 -29.87
CA PRO A 372 7.23 -30.39 -29.32
C PRO A 372 6.12 -29.65 -28.54
N ASP A 373 4.88 -30.07 -28.75
CA ASP A 373 3.70 -29.55 -28.04
C ASP A 373 3.85 -29.54 -26.50
N PRO A 374 4.44 -30.58 -25.86
CA PRO A 374 4.65 -30.59 -24.41
C PRO A 374 5.52 -29.43 -23.92
N VAL A 375 6.52 -29.01 -24.70
CA VAL A 375 7.42 -27.90 -24.36
C VAL A 375 6.67 -26.58 -24.41
N ILE A 376 5.86 -26.38 -25.46
CA ILE A 376 5.02 -25.19 -25.62
C ILE A 376 4.01 -25.07 -24.48
N ASP A 377 3.31 -26.17 -24.17
CA ASP A 377 2.30 -26.18 -23.11
C ASP A 377 2.94 -25.96 -21.73
N ALA A 378 4.15 -26.49 -21.49
CA ALA A 378 4.89 -26.25 -20.25
C ALA A 378 5.32 -24.78 -20.09
N ILE A 379 5.77 -24.13 -21.17
CA ILE A 379 6.11 -22.69 -21.16
C ILE A 379 4.86 -21.85 -20.91
N ARG A 380 3.75 -22.14 -21.61
CA ARG A 380 2.47 -21.42 -21.43
C ARG A 380 1.96 -21.57 -20.00
N ARG A 381 1.97 -22.78 -19.44
CA ARG A 381 1.52 -23.04 -18.07
C ARG A 381 2.34 -22.28 -17.02
N LYS A 382 3.65 -22.13 -17.23
CA LYS A 382 4.54 -21.46 -16.27
C LYS A 382 4.55 -19.94 -16.40
N PHE A 383 4.62 -19.42 -17.63
CA PHE A 383 4.82 -17.98 -17.88
C PHE A 383 3.55 -17.24 -18.32
N ALA A 384 2.47 -17.95 -18.62
CA ALA A 384 1.18 -17.38 -19.01
C ALA A 384 0.02 -18.10 -18.32
N PRO A 385 -0.06 -18.07 -16.98
CA PRO A 385 -1.05 -18.84 -16.21
C PRO A 385 -2.51 -18.45 -16.56
N GLN A 386 -2.74 -17.21 -16.98
CA GLN A 386 -4.06 -16.69 -17.38
C GLN A 386 -4.41 -17.00 -18.85
N GLY A 387 -3.52 -17.66 -19.59
CA GLY A 387 -3.75 -18.24 -20.92
C GLY A 387 -3.80 -17.24 -22.10
N SER A 388 -4.55 -16.14 -21.98
CA SER A 388 -4.81 -15.19 -23.07
C SER A 388 -3.99 -13.89 -22.96
N HIS A 389 -3.74 -13.44 -21.74
CA HIS A 389 -3.02 -12.20 -21.45
C HIS A 389 -1.95 -12.45 -20.37
N LEU A 390 -0.82 -11.75 -20.48
CA LEU A 390 0.21 -11.69 -19.46
C LEU A 390 0.12 -10.35 -18.76
N THR A 391 0.02 -10.40 -17.43
CA THR A 391 0.09 -9.21 -16.58
C THR A 391 1.52 -8.67 -16.53
N LYS A 392 1.69 -7.45 -16.02
CA LYS A 392 3.03 -6.90 -15.78
C LYS A 392 3.88 -7.80 -14.88
N ASN A 393 3.26 -8.42 -13.87
CA ASN A 393 3.94 -9.34 -12.96
C ASN A 393 4.42 -10.60 -13.70
N ASP A 394 3.59 -11.19 -14.57
CA ASP A 394 3.98 -12.35 -15.37
C ASP A 394 5.16 -12.04 -16.30
N LEU A 395 5.17 -10.83 -16.89
CA LEU A 395 6.29 -10.36 -17.71
C LEU A 395 7.56 -10.15 -16.89
N THR A 396 7.45 -9.57 -15.69
CA THR A 396 8.58 -9.43 -14.77
C THR A 396 9.12 -10.80 -14.36
N PHE A 397 8.25 -11.76 -14.08
CA PHE A 397 8.65 -13.14 -13.77
C PHE A 397 9.36 -13.83 -14.94
N LEU A 398 8.86 -13.65 -16.17
CA LEU A 398 9.53 -14.13 -17.38
C LEU A 398 10.93 -13.52 -17.55
N HIS A 399 11.06 -12.20 -17.46
CA HIS A 399 12.34 -11.51 -17.63
C HIS A 399 13.35 -11.88 -16.53
N THR A 400 12.91 -11.95 -15.27
CA THR A 400 13.76 -12.32 -14.14
C THR A 400 14.16 -13.80 -14.21
N SER A 401 13.30 -14.69 -14.71
CA SER A 401 13.66 -16.09 -15.00
C SER A 401 14.74 -16.19 -16.09
N ILE A 402 14.66 -15.38 -17.15
CA ILE A 402 15.71 -15.31 -18.20
C ILE A 402 17.03 -14.80 -17.59
N CYS A 403 16.97 -13.78 -16.73
CA CYS A 403 18.15 -13.27 -16.03
C CYS A 403 18.76 -14.33 -15.11
N ALA A 404 17.95 -15.09 -14.36
CA ALA A 404 18.44 -16.17 -13.50
C ALA A 404 19.09 -17.31 -14.31
N LEU A 405 18.48 -17.73 -15.42
CA LEU A 405 19.06 -18.72 -16.33
C LEU A 405 20.40 -18.27 -16.91
N SER A 406 20.54 -16.97 -17.19
CA SER A 406 21.78 -16.41 -17.74
C SER A 406 22.96 -16.44 -16.77
N LEU A 407 22.73 -16.54 -15.46
CA LEU A 407 23.80 -16.64 -14.45
C LEU A 407 24.52 -17.99 -14.51
N HIS A 408 23.81 -19.05 -14.91
CA HIS A 408 24.37 -20.39 -15.07
C HIS A 408 25.35 -20.51 -16.23
N ILE A 409 25.27 -19.60 -17.21
CA ILE A 409 26.11 -19.64 -18.41
C ILE A 409 27.25 -18.63 -18.27
N PRO A 410 28.50 -19.09 -18.05
CA PRO A 410 29.64 -18.18 -18.00
C PRO A 410 29.91 -17.53 -19.37
N PRO A 411 30.50 -16.33 -19.42
CA PRO A 411 30.80 -15.64 -20.69
C PRO A 411 31.78 -16.43 -21.59
N GLN A 412 32.71 -17.15 -20.96
CA GLN A 412 33.64 -18.07 -21.62
C GLN A 412 33.70 -19.34 -20.78
N PRO A 413 32.91 -20.39 -21.08
CA PRO A 413 33.00 -21.66 -20.39
C PRO A 413 34.33 -22.35 -20.69
N ALA A 414 35.03 -22.80 -19.64
CA ALA A 414 36.18 -23.68 -19.79
C ALA A 414 35.76 -25.11 -20.11
N LYS A 415 36.63 -25.85 -20.82
CA LYS A 415 36.41 -27.24 -21.23
C LYS A 415 36.16 -28.20 -20.06
N ASP A 416 36.75 -27.92 -18.90
CA ASP A 416 36.64 -28.79 -17.72
C ASP A 416 35.43 -28.48 -16.84
N GLY A 417 34.59 -27.49 -17.20
CA GLY A 417 33.45 -27.06 -16.38
C GLY A 417 33.82 -26.49 -14.99
N GLY A 418 35.09 -26.53 -14.62
CA GLY A 418 35.62 -26.04 -13.36
C GLY A 418 36.05 -24.57 -13.39
N ALA A 419 36.39 -24.07 -12.20
CA ALA A 419 36.90 -22.72 -11.97
C ALA A 419 38.32 -22.55 -12.51
N SER A 420 38.47 -22.45 -13.83
CA SER A 420 39.73 -22.07 -14.44
C SER A 420 39.88 -20.55 -14.41
N SER A 421 41.07 -20.06 -14.06
CA SER A 421 41.45 -18.64 -14.18
C SER A 421 41.38 -18.13 -15.63
N LEU A 422 41.30 -19.03 -16.62
CA LEU A 422 41.21 -18.73 -18.05
C LEU A 422 39.78 -18.80 -18.61
N GLY A 423 38.77 -19.21 -17.83
CA GLY A 423 37.37 -19.29 -18.28
C GLY A 423 36.49 -20.06 -17.29
N GLY A 424 35.21 -19.68 -17.18
CA GLY A 424 34.22 -20.30 -16.29
C GLY A 424 33.79 -19.40 -15.12
N ASN A 425 32.73 -19.82 -14.41
CA ASN A 425 32.32 -19.19 -13.15
C ASN A 425 33.26 -19.62 -12.02
N SER A 426 33.49 -18.74 -11.03
CA SER A 426 34.27 -19.15 -9.86
C SER A 426 33.41 -20.09 -9.00
N PRO A 427 33.99 -20.94 -8.13
CA PRO A 427 33.20 -21.88 -7.32
C PRO A 427 32.23 -21.14 -6.40
N ASN A 428 32.60 -19.94 -5.97
CA ASN A 428 31.83 -19.15 -5.01
C ASN A 428 31.05 -18.01 -5.66
N GLU A 429 31.06 -17.90 -7.00
CA GLU A 429 30.33 -16.83 -7.69
C GLU A 429 29.87 -17.22 -9.10
N LEU A 430 28.59 -16.98 -9.40
CA LEU A 430 28.10 -16.96 -10.77
C LEU A 430 28.11 -15.53 -11.29
N ALA A 431 28.50 -15.33 -12.55
CA ALA A 431 28.55 -14.01 -13.13
C ALA A 431 28.06 -13.97 -14.57
N THR A 432 27.30 -12.93 -14.91
CA THR A 432 26.81 -12.68 -16.28
C THR A 432 26.86 -11.20 -16.63
N ASP A 433 26.86 -10.90 -17.94
CA ASP A 433 26.83 -9.53 -18.46
C ASP A 433 25.37 -9.12 -18.77
N PRO A 434 24.80 -8.15 -18.04
CA PRO A 434 23.44 -7.67 -18.29
C PRO A 434 23.25 -6.93 -19.63
N ALA A 435 24.32 -6.44 -20.27
CA ALA A 435 24.22 -5.55 -21.43
C ALA A 435 23.59 -6.23 -22.66
N ASP A 436 23.98 -7.47 -22.93
CA ASP A 436 23.42 -8.24 -24.05
C ASP A 436 21.93 -8.53 -23.84
N LEU A 437 21.54 -8.90 -22.61
CA LEU A 437 20.16 -9.18 -22.25
C LEU A 437 19.28 -7.94 -22.27
N ARG A 438 19.85 -6.78 -21.93
CA ARG A 438 19.15 -5.49 -22.04
C ARG A 438 18.70 -5.23 -23.47
N ASP A 439 19.58 -5.43 -24.42
CA ASP A 439 19.28 -5.19 -25.83
C ASP A 439 18.28 -6.25 -26.36
N ASP A 440 18.46 -7.52 -25.97
CA ASP A 440 17.60 -8.63 -26.40
C ASP A 440 16.16 -8.54 -25.85
N LEU A 441 16.02 -8.09 -24.59
CA LEU A 441 14.73 -7.87 -23.92
C LEU A 441 14.13 -6.49 -24.22
N ARG A 442 14.88 -5.60 -24.89
CA ARG A 442 14.50 -4.21 -25.18
C ARG A 442 14.12 -3.42 -23.93
N LEU A 443 14.93 -3.56 -22.88
CA LEU A 443 14.73 -2.92 -21.59
C LEU A 443 15.70 -1.75 -21.41
N GLU A 444 15.36 -0.84 -20.49
CA GLU A 444 16.32 0.18 -20.05
C GLU A 444 17.41 -0.45 -19.19
N SER A 445 18.63 0.09 -19.25
CA SER A 445 19.77 -0.37 -18.45
C SER A 445 19.43 -0.46 -16.96
N ASN A 446 18.79 0.57 -16.41
CA ASN A 446 18.40 0.60 -14.99
C ASN A 446 17.43 -0.53 -14.61
N THR A 447 16.50 -0.88 -15.51
CA THR A 447 15.49 -1.92 -15.28
C THR A 447 16.11 -3.31 -15.25
N VAL A 448 17.03 -3.62 -16.16
CA VAL A 448 17.72 -4.92 -16.17
C VAL A 448 18.61 -5.07 -14.96
N LEU A 449 19.35 -4.02 -14.62
CA LEU A 449 20.16 -3.99 -13.40
C LEU A 449 19.28 -4.16 -12.15
N GLN A 450 18.09 -3.56 -12.12
CA GLN A 450 17.13 -3.77 -11.03
C GLN A 450 16.69 -5.23 -10.93
N TYR A 451 16.40 -5.92 -12.04
CA TYR A 451 16.07 -7.34 -12.02
C TYR A 451 17.19 -8.21 -11.46
N PHE A 452 18.44 -7.94 -11.83
CA PHE A 452 19.58 -8.64 -11.24
C PHE A 452 19.72 -8.37 -9.73
N ARG A 453 19.52 -7.14 -9.27
CA ARG A 453 19.51 -6.83 -7.82
C ARG A 453 18.39 -7.57 -7.10
N GLU A 454 17.21 -7.67 -7.70
CA GLU A 454 16.07 -8.38 -7.12
C GLU A 454 16.29 -9.88 -7.03
N LEU A 455 17.10 -10.45 -7.93
CA LEU A 455 17.61 -11.83 -7.85
C LEU A 455 18.74 -12.00 -6.81
N GLY A 456 19.08 -10.97 -6.05
CA GLY A 456 20.17 -11.00 -5.08
C GLY A 456 21.58 -10.91 -5.68
N CYS A 457 21.70 -10.50 -6.95
CA CYS A 457 22.99 -10.25 -7.56
C CYS A 457 23.55 -8.89 -7.15
N ARG A 458 24.85 -8.85 -6.83
CA ARG A 458 25.62 -7.62 -6.72
C ARG A 458 26.09 -7.18 -8.10
N ILE A 459 26.00 -5.87 -8.37
CA ILE A 459 26.43 -5.31 -9.66
C ILE A 459 27.75 -4.59 -9.45
N ASP A 460 28.81 -5.16 -9.99
CA ASP A 460 30.17 -4.67 -9.87
C ASP A 460 30.75 -4.28 -11.24
N LYS A 461 31.85 -3.52 -11.20
CA LYS A 461 32.70 -3.34 -12.37
C LYS A 461 33.53 -4.62 -12.60
N PRO A 462 33.92 -4.95 -13.85
CA PRO A 462 34.86 -6.02 -14.12
C PRO A 462 36.18 -5.79 -13.36
N ARG A 463 36.73 -6.86 -12.78
CA ARG A 463 38.06 -6.83 -12.12
C ARG A 463 39.15 -6.89 -13.17
N GLU A 464 40.32 -6.32 -12.90
CA GLU A 464 41.47 -6.31 -13.83
C GLU A 464 41.90 -7.74 -14.21
N SER A 465 41.88 -8.67 -13.24
CA SER A 465 42.13 -10.11 -13.44
C SER A 465 41.12 -10.80 -14.37
N GLU A 466 39.97 -10.20 -14.63
CA GLU A 466 38.88 -10.78 -15.42
C GLU A 466 38.70 -10.10 -16.78
N PHE A 467 39.55 -9.13 -17.15
CA PHE A 467 39.40 -8.41 -18.43
C PHE A 467 39.45 -9.36 -19.63
N ALA A 468 40.31 -10.38 -19.60
CA ALA A 468 40.36 -11.42 -20.62
C ALA A 468 39.05 -12.20 -20.70
N LYS A 469 38.51 -12.63 -19.55
CA LYS A 469 37.26 -13.39 -19.43
C LYS A 469 36.04 -12.63 -19.99
N TRP A 470 36.01 -11.31 -19.82
CA TRP A 470 34.93 -10.45 -20.32
C TRP A 470 35.22 -9.82 -21.69
N GLY A 471 36.35 -10.16 -22.32
CA GLY A 471 36.75 -9.62 -23.62
C GLY A 471 36.93 -8.09 -23.63
N ILE A 472 37.42 -7.52 -22.53
CA ILE A 472 37.67 -6.09 -22.38
C ILE A 472 39.07 -5.79 -22.93
N LYS A 473 39.13 -5.05 -24.05
CA LYS A 473 40.39 -4.73 -24.75
C LYS A 473 40.83 -3.29 -24.52
N GLY A 474 39.90 -2.38 -24.23
CA GLY A 474 40.13 -0.95 -23.99
C GLY A 474 40.58 -0.60 -22.57
N GLY A 475 41.11 -1.56 -21.81
CA GLY A 475 41.67 -1.36 -20.47
C GLY A 475 40.67 -0.83 -19.42
N LYS A 476 41.18 -0.08 -18.44
CA LYS A 476 40.41 0.40 -17.26
C LYS A 476 39.25 1.34 -17.65
N ALA A 477 39.37 2.07 -18.74
CA ALA A 477 38.33 2.99 -19.23
C ALA A 477 37.09 2.23 -19.72
N GLU A 478 37.27 1.18 -20.54
CA GLU A 478 36.16 0.35 -21.01
C GLU A 478 35.53 -0.44 -19.84
N ALA A 479 36.35 -0.95 -18.92
CA ALA A 479 35.87 -1.63 -17.73
C ALA A 479 34.98 -0.74 -16.84
N ALA A 480 35.25 0.57 -16.77
CA ALA A 480 34.43 1.50 -15.98
C ALA A 480 33.00 1.66 -16.52
N ALA A 481 32.79 1.47 -17.83
CA ALA A 481 31.48 1.56 -18.47
C ALA A 481 30.69 0.24 -18.37
N ARG A 482 31.37 -0.90 -18.32
CA ARG A 482 30.71 -2.22 -18.20
C ARG A 482 30.20 -2.50 -16.79
N ARG A 483 29.20 -3.38 -16.69
CA ARG A 483 28.62 -3.86 -15.44
C ARG A 483 28.54 -5.38 -15.51
N VAL A 484 28.86 -6.04 -14.40
CA VAL A 484 28.77 -7.49 -14.26
C VAL A 484 27.84 -7.78 -13.09
N ALA A 485 26.80 -8.58 -13.33
CA ALA A 485 25.93 -9.08 -12.28
C ALA A 485 26.55 -10.35 -11.69
N ARG A 486 26.75 -10.38 -10.37
CA ARG A 486 27.38 -11.48 -9.63
C ARG A 486 26.44 -12.02 -8.56
N LEU A 487 26.19 -13.31 -8.58
CA LEU A 487 25.47 -14.02 -7.52
C LEU A 487 26.47 -14.69 -6.60
N LYS A 488 26.36 -14.41 -5.30
CA LYS A 488 27.20 -14.98 -4.23
C LYS A 488 26.30 -15.46 -3.10
N VAL A 489 26.75 -16.50 -2.41
CA VAL A 489 26.13 -17.02 -1.19
C VAL A 489 26.88 -16.43 0.01
N PRO A 490 26.19 -15.96 1.07
CA PRO A 490 24.74 -15.89 1.24
C PRO A 490 24.09 -14.82 0.34
N VAL A 491 22.88 -15.10 -0.13
CA VAL A 491 22.14 -14.22 -1.04
C VAL A 491 21.57 -13.03 -0.27
N GLU A 492 21.86 -11.82 -0.72
CA GLU A 492 21.36 -10.60 -0.11
C GLU A 492 20.35 -9.91 -1.03
N PHE A 493 19.12 -9.78 -0.56
CA PHE A 493 18.07 -9.10 -1.29
C PHE A 493 18.01 -7.60 -0.94
N PRO A 494 17.59 -6.74 -1.87
CA PRO A 494 17.36 -5.33 -1.59
C PRO A 494 16.35 -5.16 -0.47
N LYS A 495 16.76 -4.51 0.62
CA LYS A 495 15.87 -4.15 1.72
C LYS A 495 14.75 -3.26 1.16
N VAL A 496 13.51 -3.57 1.52
CA VAL A 496 12.37 -2.73 1.17
C VAL A 496 12.58 -1.36 1.84
N SER A 497 12.85 -0.34 1.03
CA SER A 497 12.99 1.03 1.55
C SER A 497 11.65 1.43 2.17
N ARG A 498 11.64 1.69 3.48
CA ARG A 498 10.52 2.33 4.16
C ARG A 498 10.46 3.78 3.74
N GLY A 499 9.97 4.04 2.52
CA GLY A 499 9.40 5.31 2.08
C GLY A 499 10.16 6.59 2.47
N GLY A 500 11.49 6.60 2.54
CA GLY A 500 12.27 7.81 2.70
C GLY A 500 12.79 8.23 1.35
N ARG A 501 12.07 9.09 0.63
CA ARG A 501 12.54 9.59 -0.67
C ARG A 501 13.00 11.03 -0.53
N ARG A 502 14.28 11.19 -0.88
CA ARG A 502 15.01 12.44 -1.15
C ARG A 502 14.23 13.46 -1.96
#